data_AF-A0A5J4TRF1-F1
#
_entry.id   AF-A0A5J4TRF1-F1
#
_cell.length_a   1.000
_cell.length_b   1.000
_cell.length_c   1.000
_cell.angle_alpha   90.00
_cell.angle_beta   90.00
_cell.angle_gamma   90.00
#
_symmetry.space_group_name_H-M   'P 1'
#
loop_
_entity.id
_entity.type
_entity.pdbx_description
1 polymer ?
#
loop_
_entity_poly.entity_id
_entity_poly.type
_entity_poly.pdbx_seq_one_letter_code
_entity_poly.pdbx_strand_id
1 'polypeptide(L)'
;RMLSLESCIFKGLGSNQSVNKMIYAFNMKKLSITQCTFQDANFNASYAVYYQSDYDNSELIVENSTFINISFSNSGRGNIYIDTYGYNQKININGSTFENIMMNGSYYSSTAAIHISSSSYSQDEPNQIIITNNKFVNNTGYQTGGINGIFYDGGIFNFSSNEFSNNSRYYSGNGANDAYVLFERYFQDWTIDNVKYKIQQIFEDCTPSNKNNIFYELRVNSQIEISGQFTSGTVEQDPGEELEPGTEGCIWNVNQTGDGIIAKKTIMGVLAGICDEDEGYQITLLNALHYESVIINKPETSPVFIKGGAKDEEETSIRTIWGVNISAARTVTLLQGNLTIQNIEFIYIDDIQSEQIIPWNAIVYAYDPNFSYRMLSLESCIFKGLGSNQSVNKMIYAFNMKKLSITQCTFQDA
;
A
#
# COMPACT_ATOMS: atom_id res chain seq x y z
N ARG A 1 29.27 7.43 18.30
CA ARG A 1 29.12 7.01 19.73
C ARG A 1 28.35 5.70 19.78
N MET A 2 28.65 4.83 20.75
CA MET A 2 27.97 3.54 20.92
C MET A 2 27.53 3.39 22.38
N LEU A 3 26.34 2.83 22.60
CA LEU A 3 25.78 2.51 23.93
C LEU A 3 25.16 1.12 23.87
N SER A 4 25.43 0.29 24.88
CA SER A 4 24.83 -1.02 25.05
C SER A 4 24.24 -1.10 26.46
N LEU A 5 22.98 -1.52 26.54
CA LEU A 5 22.23 -1.72 27.77
C LEU A 5 21.74 -3.17 27.77
N GLU A 6 22.11 -3.91 28.80
CA GLU A 6 21.80 -5.34 28.91
C GLU A 6 21.21 -5.61 30.30
N SER A 7 20.10 -6.34 30.34
CA SER A 7 19.45 -6.78 31.59
C SER A 7 19.15 -5.65 32.59
N CYS A 8 18.87 -4.44 32.08
CA CYS A 8 18.59 -3.26 32.90
C CYS A 8 17.10 -3.08 33.17
N ILE A 9 16.75 -2.49 34.31
CA ILE A 9 15.37 -2.11 34.64
C ILE A 9 15.28 -0.58 34.76
N PHE A 10 14.46 0.03 33.91
CA PHE A 10 14.12 1.45 33.92
C PHE A 10 12.71 1.61 34.45
N LYS A 11 12.59 2.06 35.71
CA LYS A 11 11.30 2.24 36.37
C LYS A 11 10.95 3.72 36.48
N GLY A 12 9.74 4.08 36.08
CA GLY A 12 9.20 5.42 36.25
C GLY A 12 8.78 5.73 37.69
N LEU A 13 8.08 6.85 37.85
CA LEU A 13 7.56 7.33 39.15
C LEU A 13 6.07 6.98 39.33
N GLY A 14 5.54 6.05 38.53
CA GLY A 14 4.12 5.70 38.48
C GLY A 14 3.27 6.69 37.68
N SER A 15 1.95 6.57 37.77
CA SER A 15 0.98 7.38 37.01
C SER A 15 0.88 8.83 37.49
N ASN A 16 1.15 9.06 38.78
CA ASN A 16 0.89 10.36 39.45
C ASN A 16 1.98 11.40 39.21
N GLN A 17 3.16 11.00 38.77
CA GLN A 17 4.27 11.91 38.53
C GLN A 17 4.90 11.62 37.18
N SER A 18 5.04 12.69 36.38
CA SER A 18 5.65 12.56 35.07
C SER A 18 7.17 12.49 35.13
N VAL A 19 7.75 11.67 34.26
CA VAL A 19 9.17 11.64 33.95
C VAL A 19 9.39 12.26 32.56
N ASN A 20 10.61 12.73 32.29
CA ASN A 20 10.93 13.35 31.01
C ASN A 20 11.24 12.28 29.95
N LYS A 21 12.31 11.51 30.13
CA LYS A 21 12.78 10.47 29.18
C LYS A 21 13.52 9.38 29.98
N MET A 22 13.51 8.14 29.50
CA MET A 22 14.37 7.09 30.05
C MET A 22 15.69 6.99 29.29
N ILE A 23 15.64 7.07 27.94
CA ILE A 23 16.83 7.06 27.09
C ILE A 23 16.73 8.17 26.04
N TYR A 24 17.79 8.97 25.90
CA TYR A 24 17.93 9.99 24.88
C TYR A 24 19.23 9.79 24.10
N ALA A 25 19.15 9.03 23.01
CA ALA A 25 20.25 8.69 22.13
C ALA A 25 20.22 9.56 20.86
N PHE A 26 20.74 10.77 20.97
CA PHE A 26 20.86 11.70 19.84
C PHE A 26 22.19 11.53 19.11
N ASN A 27 22.12 11.46 17.79
CA ASN A 27 23.23 11.26 16.86
C ASN A 27 24.15 10.09 17.28
N MET A 28 23.57 8.91 17.42
CA MET A 28 24.26 7.69 17.86
C MET A 28 24.56 6.75 16.70
N LYS A 29 25.79 6.21 16.65
CA LYS A 29 26.16 5.22 15.64
C LYS A 29 25.59 3.84 15.99
N LYS A 30 25.53 3.49 17.27
CA LYS A 30 24.93 2.22 17.71
C LYS A 30 24.24 2.37 19.06
N LEU A 31 22.99 1.95 19.17
CA LEU A 31 22.29 1.74 20.44
C LEU A 31 21.81 0.29 20.49
N SER A 32 22.18 -0.43 21.56
CA SER A 32 21.68 -1.79 21.83
C SER A 32 20.92 -1.80 23.16
N ILE A 33 19.70 -2.31 23.15
CA ILE A 33 18.84 -2.51 24.31
C ILE A 33 18.41 -3.98 24.29
N THR A 34 19.00 -4.78 25.17
CA THR A 34 18.78 -6.23 25.17
C THR A 34 18.33 -6.68 26.55
N GLN A 35 17.26 -7.47 26.62
CA GLN A 35 16.70 -8.00 27.88
C GLN A 35 16.40 -6.92 28.93
N CYS A 36 16.04 -5.72 28.49
CA CYS A 36 15.75 -4.62 29.40
C CYS A 36 14.24 -4.54 29.67
N THR A 37 13.88 -3.98 30.83
CA THR A 37 12.48 -3.70 31.19
C THR A 37 12.30 -2.21 31.42
N PHE A 38 11.32 -1.60 30.75
CA PHE A 38 10.88 -0.23 30.90
C PHE A 38 9.45 -0.25 31.44
N GLN A 39 9.21 0.29 32.63
CA GLN A 39 7.92 0.11 33.28
C GLN A 39 7.44 1.29 34.14
N ASP A 40 6.12 1.32 34.34
CA ASP A 40 5.41 2.14 35.32
C ASP A 40 5.76 3.64 35.21
N ALA A 41 5.63 4.19 34.01
CA ALA A 41 6.05 5.55 33.72
C ALA A 41 4.96 6.36 33.03
N ASN A 42 4.69 7.54 33.56
CA ASN A 42 3.93 8.58 32.88
C ASN A 42 4.91 9.61 32.32
N PHE A 43 4.84 9.93 31.04
CA PHE A 43 5.75 10.86 30.38
C PHE A 43 5.04 12.16 30.02
N ASN A 44 5.69 13.28 30.33
CA ASN A 44 5.27 14.61 29.86
C ASN A 44 6.01 15.05 28.58
N ALA A 45 6.74 14.12 27.96
CA ALA A 45 7.50 14.33 26.74
C ALA A 45 6.95 13.49 25.60
N SER A 46 7.59 13.54 24.44
CA SER A 46 7.12 12.83 23.25
C SER A 46 7.50 11.34 23.18
N TYR A 47 8.37 10.84 24.06
CA TYR A 47 8.89 9.47 23.97
C TYR A 47 9.58 8.99 25.25
N ALA A 48 9.59 7.67 25.47
CA ALA A 48 10.35 7.06 26.56
C ALA A 48 11.80 6.79 26.15
N VAL A 49 11.97 6.23 24.95
CA VAL A 49 13.26 5.96 24.30
C VAL A 49 13.30 6.73 22.98
N TYR A 50 14.33 7.56 22.81
CA TYR A 50 14.59 8.22 21.54
C TYR A 50 15.92 7.78 20.97
N TYR A 51 15.87 7.33 19.73
CA TYR A 51 17.03 7.06 18.90
C TYR A 51 16.98 7.97 17.68
N GLN A 52 18.02 8.77 17.51
CA GLN A 52 18.23 9.51 16.28
C GLN A 52 19.65 9.33 15.77
N SER A 53 19.79 9.21 14.45
CA SER A 53 21.09 9.12 13.81
C SER A 53 21.09 9.71 12.41
N ASP A 54 22.07 10.58 12.17
CA ASP A 54 22.43 11.08 10.84
C ASP A 54 23.65 10.34 10.25
N TYR A 55 24.14 9.29 10.94
CA TYR A 55 25.29 8.53 10.47
C TYR A 55 24.85 7.42 9.52
N ASP A 56 25.59 7.28 8.42
CA ASP A 56 25.54 6.07 7.61
C ASP A 56 26.00 4.87 8.44
N ASN A 57 25.43 3.70 8.14
CA ASN A 57 25.73 2.44 8.82
C ASN A 57 25.47 2.52 10.34
N SER A 58 24.51 3.35 10.77
CA SER A 58 24.09 3.38 12.15
C SER A 58 23.17 2.20 12.48
N GLU A 59 23.11 1.84 13.75
CA GLU A 59 22.39 0.65 14.18
C GLU A 59 21.57 0.92 15.46
N LEU A 60 20.33 0.44 15.47
CA LEU A 60 19.48 0.30 16.66
C LEU A 60 19.10 -1.17 16.80
N ILE A 61 19.37 -1.73 17.97
CA ILE A 61 18.97 -3.09 18.34
C ILE A 61 18.11 -3.00 19.59
N VAL A 62 16.90 -3.54 19.54
CA VAL A 62 16.02 -3.73 20.70
C VAL A 62 15.58 -5.19 20.72
N GLU A 63 16.11 -5.98 21.63
CA GLU A 63 15.91 -7.43 21.64
C GLU A 63 15.40 -7.92 22.99
N ASN A 64 14.41 -8.82 22.95
CA ASN A 64 13.89 -9.54 24.11
C ASN A 64 13.57 -8.62 25.31
N SER A 65 13.10 -7.41 25.02
CA SER A 65 12.89 -6.36 26.02
C SER A 65 11.40 -6.11 26.24
N THR A 66 11.04 -5.58 27.41
CA THR A 66 9.65 -5.37 27.81
C THR A 66 9.39 -3.90 28.09
N PHE A 67 8.34 -3.37 27.49
CA PHE A 67 7.81 -2.02 27.72
C PHE A 67 6.39 -2.17 28.23
N ILE A 68 6.12 -1.80 29.48
CA ILE A 68 4.84 -2.09 30.13
C ILE A 68 4.32 -0.93 30.97
N ASN A 69 3.01 -0.66 30.89
CA ASN A 69 2.33 0.38 31.68
C ASN A 69 2.99 1.76 31.52
N ILE A 70 3.17 2.16 30.27
CA ILE A 70 3.75 3.46 29.92
C ILE A 70 2.65 4.35 29.36
N SER A 71 2.48 5.54 29.94
CA SER A 71 1.53 6.52 29.45
C SER A 71 2.20 7.84 29.08
N PHE A 72 1.59 8.58 28.17
CA PHE A 72 2.03 9.91 27.75
C PHE A 72 0.91 10.90 28.05
N SER A 73 1.16 11.87 28.92
CA SER A 73 0.19 12.90 29.30
C SER A 73 0.14 14.08 28.32
N ASN A 74 1.16 14.20 27.49
CA ASN A 74 1.30 15.20 26.43
C ASN A 74 1.49 14.51 25.08
N SER A 75 1.72 15.30 24.03
CA SER A 75 1.89 14.88 22.64
C SER A 75 3.09 13.93 22.43
N GLY A 76 2.87 12.67 22.80
CA GLY A 76 3.69 11.52 22.47
C GLY A 76 3.86 11.38 20.96
N ARG A 77 4.98 10.85 20.51
CA ARG A 77 5.22 10.37 19.14
C ARG A 77 5.42 8.87 19.12
N GLY A 78 6.03 8.30 20.16
CA GLY A 78 6.08 6.85 20.33
C GLY A 78 6.70 6.45 21.66
N ASN A 79 6.44 5.23 22.15
CA ASN A 79 7.21 4.75 23.30
C ASN A 79 8.69 4.60 22.92
N ILE A 80 8.96 3.97 21.78
CA ILE A 80 10.23 4.09 21.06
C ILE A 80 10.01 5.04 19.88
N TYR A 81 10.78 6.13 19.82
CA TYR A 81 10.83 7.02 18.68
C TYR A 81 12.17 6.92 17.96
N ILE A 82 12.12 6.59 16.68
CA ILE A 82 13.25 6.32 15.80
C ILE A 82 13.23 7.35 14.68
N ASP A 83 14.32 8.11 14.56
CA ASP A 83 14.46 9.15 13.55
C ASP A 83 15.81 9.02 12.84
N THR A 84 15.79 8.75 11.54
CA THR A 84 16.96 8.26 10.82
C THR A 84 17.14 8.96 9.49
N TYR A 85 18.31 9.58 9.30
CA TYR A 85 18.69 10.30 8.09
C TYR A 85 20.07 9.81 7.63
N GLY A 86 20.12 8.79 6.79
CA GLY A 86 21.40 8.21 6.33
C GLY A 86 21.22 6.96 5.47
N TYR A 87 22.32 6.32 5.11
CA TYR A 87 22.35 5.11 4.29
C TYR A 87 22.75 3.87 5.09
N ASN A 88 22.28 2.71 4.64
CA ASN A 88 22.59 1.40 5.22
C ASN A 88 22.36 1.34 6.75
N GLN A 89 21.40 2.13 7.26
CA GLN A 89 21.09 2.13 8.68
C GLN A 89 20.26 0.89 9.00
N LYS A 90 20.51 0.27 10.16
CA LYS A 90 19.89 -0.99 10.57
C LYS A 90 19.09 -0.81 11.84
N ILE A 91 17.80 -0.98 11.74
CA ILE A 91 16.87 -0.95 12.85
C ILE A 91 16.32 -2.36 13.04
N ASN A 92 16.65 -2.99 14.17
CA ASN A 92 16.16 -4.32 14.50
C ASN A 92 15.45 -4.29 15.86
N ILE A 93 14.16 -4.61 15.87
CA ILE A 93 13.34 -4.76 17.07
C ILE A 93 12.75 -6.17 17.06
N ASN A 94 13.25 -7.04 17.92
CA ASN A 94 12.93 -8.46 17.86
C ASN A 94 12.60 -9.05 19.22
N GLY A 95 11.58 -9.93 19.27
CA GLY A 95 11.25 -10.69 20.48
C GLY A 95 10.77 -9.85 21.67
N SER A 96 10.39 -8.59 21.45
CA SER A 96 10.07 -7.64 22.51
C SER A 96 8.56 -7.55 22.78
N THR A 97 8.18 -7.12 23.98
CA THR A 97 6.78 -6.93 24.39
C THR A 97 6.48 -5.46 24.65
N PHE A 98 5.38 -4.99 24.06
CA PHE A 98 4.81 -3.65 24.24
C PHE A 98 3.39 -3.81 24.76
N GLU A 99 3.19 -3.53 26.05
CA GLU A 99 1.93 -3.78 26.74
C GLU A 99 1.42 -2.54 27.47
N ASN A 100 0.13 -2.23 27.29
CA ASN A 100 -0.54 -1.10 27.93
C ASN A 100 0.21 0.24 27.70
N ILE A 101 0.67 0.47 26.46
CA ILE A 101 1.26 1.74 26.06
C ILE A 101 0.13 2.71 25.68
N MET A 102 -0.06 3.78 26.46
CA MET A 102 -1.22 4.67 26.37
C MET A 102 -0.84 6.10 25.98
N MET A 103 -1.28 6.55 24.80
CA MET A 103 -1.09 7.92 24.34
C MET A 103 -2.30 8.80 24.70
N ASN A 104 -2.29 9.41 25.90
CA ASN A 104 -3.40 10.21 26.41
C ASN A 104 -3.26 11.68 25.96
N GLY A 105 -3.71 12.02 24.74
CA GLY A 105 -3.91 13.41 24.32
C GLY A 105 -3.10 13.92 23.13
N SER A 106 -2.96 13.14 22.06
CA SER A 106 -2.16 13.59 20.91
C SER A 106 -2.88 14.58 19.99
N TYR A 107 -2.20 15.71 19.71
CA TYR A 107 -2.44 16.58 18.55
C TYR A 107 -1.67 16.14 17.29
N TYR A 108 -0.70 15.24 17.44
CA TYR A 108 0.11 14.75 16.32
C TYR A 108 -0.46 13.45 15.77
N SER A 109 -0.48 13.35 14.45
CA SER A 109 -0.98 12.17 13.74
C SER A 109 -0.18 10.90 14.05
N SER A 110 1.09 11.03 14.43
CA SER A 110 2.06 9.96 14.29
C SER A 110 2.32 9.08 15.53
N THR A 111 1.35 8.90 16.44
CA THR A 111 1.60 8.23 17.73
C THR A 111 1.28 6.74 17.73
N ALA A 112 2.19 5.92 18.30
CA ALA A 112 2.06 4.45 18.44
C ALA A 112 3.05 3.88 19.49
N ALA A 113 3.03 2.58 19.79
CA ALA A 113 4.05 1.95 20.65
C ALA A 113 5.47 2.11 20.06
N ILE A 114 5.61 1.95 18.74
CA ILE A 114 6.83 2.24 17.99
C ILE A 114 6.51 3.28 16.92
N HIS A 115 7.27 4.37 16.88
CA HIS A 115 7.20 5.33 15.79
C HIS A 115 8.55 5.47 15.09
N ILE A 116 8.51 5.38 13.77
CA ILE A 116 9.68 5.42 12.90
C ILE A 116 9.49 6.50 11.85
N SER A 117 10.50 7.35 11.73
CA SER A 117 10.73 8.28 10.64
C SER A 117 12.06 7.93 10.03
N SER A 118 12.06 7.47 8.78
CA SER A 118 13.30 7.09 8.08
C SER A 118 13.34 7.67 6.68
N SER A 119 14.48 8.26 6.36
CA SER A 119 14.82 8.68 5.00
C SER A 119 16.17 8.10 4.62
N SER A 120 16.23 7.42 3.49
CA SER A 120 17.47 6.93 2.88
C SER A 120 17.61 7.49 1.47
N TYR A 121 18.42 8.52 1.25
CA TYR A 121 18.60 9.10 -0.09
C TYR A 121 19.32 8.18 -1.11
N SER A 122 19.69 6.94 -0.73
CA SER A 122 20.41 5.96 -1.58
C SER A 122 19.55 4.73 -1.81
N GLN A 123 19.35 4.39 -3.07
CA GLN A 123 18.67 3.15 -3.48
C GLN A 123 19.63 1.94 -3.45
N ASP A 124 20.94 2.17 -3.57
CA ASP A 124 21.95 1.10 -3.59
C ASP A 124 22.26 0.56 -2.19
N GLU A 125 22.08 1.42 -1.17
CA GLU A 125 22.35 1.10 0.23
C GLU A 125 21.15 1.51 1.11
N PRO A 126 19.97 0.89 0.91
CA PRO A 126 18.76 1.29 1.59
C PRO A 126 18.82 0.98 3.09
N ASN A 127 18.05 1.72 3.88
CA ASN A 127 17.88 1.43 5.30
C ASN A 127 17.12 0.12 5.49
N GLN A 128 17.50 -0.65 6.52
CA GLN A 128 16.89 -1.93 6.88
C GLN A 128 16.09 -1.75 8.17
N ILE A 129 14.79 -2.02 8.12
CA ILE A 129 13.89 -1.83 9.25
C ILE A 129 13.14 -3.15 9.49
N ILE A 130 13.60 -3.88 10.50
CA ILE A 130 13.17 -5.22 10.84
C ILE A 130 12.52 -5.17 12.22
N ILE A 131 11.22 -5.46 12.28
CA ILE A 131 10.42 -5.48 13.53
C ILE A 131 9.70 -6.81 13.57
N THR A 132 10.27 -7.84 14.19
CA THR A 132 9.75 -9.20 14.08
C THR A 132 9.55 -9.87 15.43
N ASN A 133 8.65 -10.84 15.52
CA ASN A 133 8.46 -11.64 16.74
C ASN A 133 8.10 -10.82 18.00
N ASN A 134 7.50 -9.64 17.84
CA ASN A 134 7.11 -8.80 18.98
C ASN A 134 5.65 -9.03 19.36
N LYS A 135 5.31 -8.70 20.60
CA LYS A 135 3.93 -8.68 21.10
C LYS A 135 3.48 -7.25 21.36
N PHE A 136 2.34 -6.86 20.78
CA PHE A 136 1.72 -5.56 20.96
C PHE A 136 0.33 -5.76 21.56
N VAL A 137 0.19 -5.49 22.86
CA VAL A 137 -1.02 -5.78 23.64
C VAL A 137 -1.59 -4.52 24.27
N ASN A 138 -2.88 -4.25 24.04
CA ASN A 138 -3.62 -3.13 24.63
C ASN A 138 -2.95 -1.75 24.41
N ASN A 139 -2.28 -1.55 23.28
CA ASN A 139 -1.64 -0.28 23.00
C ASN A 139 -2.62 0.69 22.36
N THR A 140 -2.54 1.96 22.73
CA THR A 140 -3.40 3.02 22.20
C THR A 140 -2.55 4.15 21.64
N GLY A 141 -2.74 4.48 20.37
CA GLY A 141 -2.11 5.62 19.70
C GLY A 141 -3.12 6.44 18.91
N TYR A 142 -2.64 7.42 18.13
CA TYR A 142 -3.51 8.35 17.42
C TYR A 142 -4.00 7.74 16.10
N GLN A 143 -3.09 7.42 15.18
CA GLN A 143 -3.40 6.68 13.94
C GLN A 143 -3.45 5.16 14.14
N THR A 144 -2.66 4.66 15.10
CA THR A 144 -2.47 3.22 15.36
C THR A 144 -1.90 2.97 16.75
N GLY A 145 -2.18 1.82 17.36
CA GLY A 145 -1.65 1.45 18.67
C GLY A 145 -0.27 0.79 18.62
N GLY A 146 0.02 0.01 17.57
CA GLY A 146 1.24 -0.79 17.47
C GLY A 146 2.41 -0.04 16.81
N ILE A 147 2.45 -0.02 15.48
CA ILE A 147 3.60 0.47 14.69
C ILE A 147 3.16 1.63 13.78
N ASN A 148 3.81 2.78 13.90
CA ASN A 148 3.64 3.90 12.98
C ASN A 148 4.95 4.18 12.22
N GLY A 149 4.99 3.88 10.92
CA GLY A 149 6.15 4.07 10.07
C GLY A 149 5.92 5.14 9.00
N ILE A 150 6.85 6.08 8.87
CA ILE A 150 6.91 7.06 7.78
C ILE A 150 8.26 6.91 7.08
N PHE A 151 8.22 6.57 5.79
CA PHE A 151 9.39 6.19 5.01
C PHE A 151 9.47 7.08 3.77
N TYR A 152 10.49 7.95 3.73
CA TYR A 152 10.61 8.98 2.69
C TYR A 152 11.23 8.46 1.39
N ASP A 153 12.15 7.52 1.51
CA ASP A 153 12.95 6.97 0.43
C ASP A 153 13.26 5.48 0.72
N GLY A 154 13.84 4.78 -0.26
CA GLY A 154 14.11 3.33 -0.28
C GLY A 154 14.35 2.64 1.06
N GLY A 155 13.87 1.40 1.21
CA GLY A 155 14.11 0.61 2.40
C GLY A 155 13.88 -0.88 2.20
N ILE A 156 14.48 -1.69 3.06
CA ILE A 156 14.17 -3.10 3.23
C ILE A 156 13.37 -3.23 4.51
N PHE A 157 12.14 -3.70 4.41
CA PHE A 157 11.20 -3.77 5.52
C PHE A 157 10.82 -5.22 5.79
N ASN A 158 10.80 -5.58 7.07
CA ASN A 158 10.24 -6.85 7.51
C ASN A 158 9.56 -6.67 8.86
N PHE A 159 8.23 -6.69 8.87
CA PHE A 159 7.38 -6.61 10.05
C PHE A 159 6.64 -7.93 10.31
N SER A 160 7.24 -9.06 9.91
CA SER A 160 6.60 -10.37 9.99
C SER A 160 6.50 -10.90 11.43
N SER A 161 5.63 -11.89 11.61
CA SER A 161 5.57 -12.71 12.83
C SER A 161 5.31 -11.92 14.13
N ASN A 162 4.68 -10.75 14.05
CA ASN A 162 4.27 -9.99 15.24
C ASN A 162 2.88 -10.44 15.71
N GLU A 163 2.66 -10.42 17.01
CA GLU A 163 1.36 -10.71 17.64
C GLU A 163 0.73 -9.41 18.12
N PHE A 164 -0.45 -9.09 17.59
CA PHE A 164 -1.21 -7.92 17.97
C PHE A 164 -2.50 -8.34 18.68
N SER A 165 -2.83 -7.67 19.80
CA SER A 165 -4.04 -7.97 20.56
C SER A 165 -4.60 -6.70 21.21
N ASN A 166 -5.88 -6.43 20.97
CA ASN A 166 -6.62 -5.31 21.56
C ASN A 166 -5.95 -3.93 21.42
N ASN A 167 -5.16 -3.71 20.37
CA ASN A 167 -4.65 -2.37 20.08
C ASN A 167 -5.80 -1.48 19.60
N SER A 168 -5.67 -0.18 19.82
CA SER A 168 -6.69 0.78 19.43
C SER A 168 -6.08 2.09 18.95
N ARG A 169 -6.90 2.87 18.26
CA ARG A 169 -6.58 4.21 17.81
C ARG A 169 -7.60 5.20 18.35
N TYR A 170 -7.15 6.40 18.67
CA TYR A 170 -8.02 7.49 19.13
C TYR A 170 -8.71 8.19 17.95
N TYR A 171 -8.02 8.34 16.82
CA TYR A 171 -8.53 9.06 15.66
C TYR A 171 -9.38 8.16 14.77
N SER A 172 -10.58 8.65 14.41
CA SER A 172 -11.52 7.93 13.56
C SER A 172 -11.26 8.07 12.05
N GLY A 173 -10.27 8.86 11.61
CA GLY A 173 -9.95 9.03 10.19
C GLY A 173 -9.03 7.94 9.63
N ASN A 174 -8.05 8.30 8.80
CA ASN A 174 -7.13 7.33 8.17
C ASN A 174 -6.20 6.68 9.22
N GLY A 175 -6.12 5.34 9.21
CA GLY A 175 -5.36 4.55 10.19
C GLY A 175 -5.93 3.15 10.39
N ALA A 176 -5.28 2.36 11.25
CA ALA A 176 -5.76 1.06 11.69
C ALA A 176 -5.15 0.71 13.06
N ASN A 177 -5.72 -0.27 13.75
CA ASN A 177 -5.40 -0.53 15.15
C ASN A 177 -3.95 -1.00 15.38
N ASP A 178 -3.38 -1.78 14.46
CA ASP A 178 -2.08 -2.44 14.69
C ASP A 178 -0.92 -1.75 14.00
N ALA A 179 -1.09 -1.31 12.76
CA ALA A 179 -0.08 -0.48 12.11
C ALA A 179 -0.64 0.58 11.16
N TYR A 180 0.13 1.65 11.02
CA TYR A 180 0.02 2.66 9.96
C TYR A 180 1.38 2.80 9.30
N VAL A 181 1.46 2.56 7.99
CA VAL A 181 2.68 2.74 7.21
C VAL A 181 2.46 3.72 6.06
N LEU A 182 3.30 4.74 5.99
CA LEU A 182 3.31 5.75 4.95
C LEU A 182 4.63 5.66 4.18
N PHE A 183 4.53 5.48 2.87
CA PHE A 183 5.64 5.51 1.93
C PHE A 183 5.50 6.76 1.05
N GLU A 184 6.50 7.63 0.98
CA GLU A 184 6.42 8.89 0.20
C GLU A 184 6.87 8.74 -1.26
N ARG A 185 7.30 7.53 -1.67
CA ARG A 185 7.73 7.15 -3.02
C ARG A 185 7.58 5.65 -3.25
N TYR A 186 7.48 5.23 -4.51
CA TYR A 186 7.67 3.83 -4.90
C TYR A 186 9.10 3.38 -4.64
N PHE A 187 9.25 2.15 -4.15
CA PHE A 187 10.54 1.47 -4.11
C PHE A 187 10.83 0.76 -5.42
N GLN A 188 12.07 0.29 -5.57
CA GLN A 188 12.45 -0.53 -6.72
C GLN A 188 11.49 -1.72 -6.85
N ASP A 189 11.01 -1.94 -8.08
CA ASP A 189 10.03 -2.97 -8.46
C ASP A 189 8.63 -2.83 -7.83
N TRP A 190 8.37 -1.76 -7.07
CA TRP A 190 7.01 -1.43 -6.63
C TRP A 190 6.29 -0.68 -7.73
N THR A 191 5.10 -1.15 -8.05
CA THR A 191 4.15 -0.52 -8.97
C THR A 191 2.84 -0.26 -8.24
N ILE A 192 1.95 0.55 -8.81
CA ILE A 192 0.63 0.77 -8.19
C ILE A 192 -0.15 -0.53 -8.01
N ASP A 193 0.12 -1.53 -8.84
CA ASP A 193 -0.64 -2.78 -8.88
C ASP A 193 -0.11 -3.81 -7.90
N ASN A 194 1.21 -3.85 -7.67
CA ASN A 194 1.81 -4.81 -6.73
C ASN A 194 2.08 -4.23 -5.34
N VAL A 195 2.00 -2.91 -5.13
CA VAL A 195 2.39 -2.30 -3.85
C VAL A 195 1.58 -2.82 -2.66
N LYS A 196 0.28 -3.06 -2.83
CA LYS A 196 -0.53 -3.68 -1.77
C LYS A 196 0.03 -5.06 -1.40
N TYR A 197 0.31 -5.89 -2.39
CA TYR A 197 0.89 -7.22 -2.20
C TYR A 197 2.28 -7.14 -1.53
N LYS A 198 3.17 -6.26 -2.01
CA LYS A 198 4.48 -6.03 -1.39
C LYS A 198 4.38 -5.58 0.07
N ILE A 199 3.40 -4.75 0.40
CA ILE A 199 3.14 -4.33 1.78
C ILE A 199 2.55 -5.48 2.60
N GLN A 200 1.68 -6.33 2.04
CA GLN A 200 1.20 -7.54 2.72
C GLN A 200 2.34 -8.47 3.08
N GLN A 201 3.31 -8.68 2.19
CA GLN A 201 4.52 -9.47 2.45
C GLN A 201 5.34 -8.92 3.63
N ILE A 202 5.39 -7.59 3.81
CA ILE A 202 6.07 -6.99 4.97
C ILE A 202 5.44 -7.45 6.29
N PHE A 203 4.14 -7.74 6.31
CA PHE A 203 3.38 -8.15 7.50
C PHE A 203 2.96 -9.64 7.47
N GLU A 204 3.74 -10.49 6.80
CA GLU A 204 3.50 -11.93 6.74
C GLU A 204 3.55 -12.58 8.13
N ASP A 205 2.83 -13.68 8.33
CA ASP A 205 2.78 -14.46 9.57
C ASP A 205 2.41 -13.69 10.86
N CYS A 206 1.84 -12.49 10.74
CA CYS A 206 1.37 -11.73 11.90
C CYS A 206 0.03 -12.27 12.42
N THR A 207 -0.18 -12.18 13.74
CA THR A 207 -1.50 -12.40 14.36
C THR A 207 -2.20 -11.05 14.53
N PRO A 208 -3.28 -10.76 13.80
CA PRO A 208 -3.96 -9.46 13.85
C PRO A 208 -4.83 -9.29 15.11
N SER A 209 -4.97 -8.06 15.62
CA SER A 209 -5.90 -7.77 16.72
C SER A 209 -7.37 -7.71 16.26
N ASN A 210 -7.60 -7.37 14.99
CA ASN A 210 -8.91 -7.32 14.34
C ASN A 210 -8.80 -7.39 12.80
N LYS A 211 -9.92 -7.39 12.07
CA LYS A 211 -9.90 -7.24 10.61
C LYS A 211 -9.41 -5.84 10.22
N ASN A 212 -8.77 -5.72 9.05
CA ASN A 212 -8.29 -4.45 8.50
C ASN A 212 -7.37 -3.69 9.48
N ASN A 213 -6.53 -4.44 10.18
CA ASN A 213 -5.69 -3.93 11.27
C ASN A 213 -4.43 -3.18 10.80
N ILE A 214 -4.10 -3.26 9.52
CA ILE A 214 -3.02 -2.50 8.89
C ILE A 214 -3.62 -1.48 7.93
N PHE A 215 -3.22 -0.22 8.08
CA PHE A 215 -3.48 0.84 7.11
C PHE A 215 -2.17 1.20 6.42
N TYR A 216 -2.22 1.32 5.10
CA TYR A 216 -1.07 1.75 4.32
C TYR A 216 -1.43 2.92 3.42
N GLU A 217 -0.41 3.73 3.14
CA GLU A 217 -0.51 4.87 2.26
C GLU A 217 0.79 5.01 1.48
N LEU A 218 0.66 5.19 0.17
CA LEU A 218 1.74 5.57 -0.72
C LEU A 218 1.42 6.94 -1.29
N ARG A 219 2.33 7.87 -1.10
CA ARG A 219 2.29 9.20 -1.70
C ARG A 219 3.35 9.31 -2.77
N VAL A 220 3.09 10.10 -3.79
CA VAL A 220 4.09 10.56 -4.75
C VAL A 220 3.87 12.05 -4.96
N ASN A 221 4.92 12.86 -4.79
CA ASN A 221 4.86 14.33 -4.83
C ASN A 221 3.81 14.91 -3.87
N SER A 222 3.77 14.39 -2.63
CA SER A 222 2.81 14.79 -1.58
C SER A 222 1.33 14.53 -1.92
N GLN A 223 1.02 13.81 -3.00
CA GLN A 223 -0.33 13.38 -3.35
C GLN A 223 -0.49 11.90 -3.02
N ILE A 224 -1.63 11.53 -2.45
CA ILE A 224 -1.96 10.13 -2.21
C ILE A 224 -2.11 9.45 -3.57
N GLU A 225 -1.19 8.53 -3.86
CA GLU A 225 -1.28 7.73 -5.06
C GLU A 225 -2.13 6.49 -4.81
N ILE A 226 -1.91 5.80 -3.68
CA ILE A 226 -2.69 4.65 -3.21
C ILE A 226 -2.76 4.61 -1.69
N SER A 227 -3.91 4.18 -1.17
CA SER A 227 -4.07 3.85 0.24
C SER A 227 -5.10 2.74 0.39
N GLY A 228 -5.06 2.08 1.54
CA GLY A 228 -6.04 1.04 1.84
C GLY A 228 -5.79 0.40 3.19
N GLN A 229 -6.61 -0.59 3.48
CA GLN A 229 -6.46 -1.45 4.65
C GLN A 229 -6.41 -2.92 4.23
N PHE A 230 -5.75 -3.74 5.05
CA PHE A 230 -5.79 -5.19 4.94
C PHE A 230 -5.57 -5.83 6.32
N THR A 231 -5.81 -7.14 6.40
CA THR A 231 -5.56 -7.90 7.63
C THR A 231 -4.17 -8.52 7.59
N SER A 232 -3.31 -8.20 8.56
CA SER A 232 -1.95 -8.78 8.63
C SER A 232 -1.99 -10.31 8.74
N GLY A 233 -0.96 -11.00 8.26
CA GLY A 233 -0.93 -12.46 8.19
C GLY A 233 -1.80 -13.06 7.08
N THR A 234 -2.52 -12.24 6.31
CA THR A 234 -3.14 -12.65 5.04
C THR A 234 -2.33 -12.10 3.88
N VAL A 235 -1.94 -12.97 2.96
CA VAL A 235 -1.21 -12.61 1.73
C VAL A 235 -2.12 -12.94 0.56
N GLU A 236 -2.53 -11.92 -0.20
CA GLU A 236 -3.22 -12.12 -1.47
C GLU A 236 -2.22 -12.63 -2.53
N GLN A 237 -2.70 -13.25 -3.60
CA GLN A 237 -1.83 -13.69 -4.69
C GLN A 237 -1.21 -12.47 -5.41
N ASP A 238 0.07 -12.55 -5.80
CA ASP A 238 0.69 -11.50 -6.61
C ASP A 238 -0.07 -11.39 -7.94
N PRO A 239 -0.66 -10.23 -8.28
CA PRO A 239 -1.33 -10.05 -9.56
C PRO A 239 -0.40 -10.24 -10.78
N GLY A 240 0.92 -10.29 -10.57
CA GLY A 240 1.92 -10.56 -11.62
C GLY A 240 2.31 -12.03 -11.85
N GLU A 241 2.00 -12.98 -10.96
CA GLU A 241 2.54 -14.35 -11.04
C GLU A 241 1.73 -15.34 -11.91
N GLU A 242 0.52 -15.00 -12.35
CA GLU A 242 -0.36 -15.90 -13.13
C GLU A 242 -0.33 -15.70 -14.65
N LEU A 243 0.81 -15.31 -15.22
CA LEU A 243 0.90 -15.06 -16.65
C LEU A 243 1.76 -16.12 -17.33
N GLU A 244 1.20 -17.31 -17.58
CA GLU A 244 1.78 -18.20 -18.59
C GLU A 244 1.69 -17.51 -19.96
N PRO A 245 2.82 -17.32 -20.67
CA PRO A 245 2.82 -16.67 -21.97
C PRO A 245 1.97 -17.50 -22.95
N GLY A 246 0.92 -16.88 -23.49
CA GLY A 246 0.19 -17.46 -24.63
C GLY A 246 1.09 -17.48 -25.85
N THR A 247 1.22 -18.64 -26.50
CA THR A 247 2.09 -18.86 -27.67
C THR A 247 1.40 -18.62 -29.02
N GLU A 248 0.17 -18.09 -29.07
CA GLU A 248 -0.64 -18.13 -30.30
C GLU A 248 -1.24 -16.76 -30.71
N GLY A 249 -0.55 -16.02 -31.57
CA GLY A 249 -1.14 -14.94 -32.37
C GLY A 249 -1.55 -13.67 -31.61
N CYS A 250 -1.97 -12.66 -32.36
CA CYS A 250 -2.32 -11.33 -31.84
C CYS A 250 -3.82 -11.11 -31.58
N ILE A 251 -4.68 -12.04 -32.02
CA ILE A 251 -6.13 -11.91 -31.95
C ILE A 251 -6.67 -12.90 -30.92
N TRP A 252 -7.32 -12.39 -29.88
CA TRP A 252 -7.78 -13.20 -28.75
C TRP A 252 -9.19 -12.86 -28.31
N ASN A 253 -9.91 -13.91 -27.95
CA ASN A 253 -11.12 -13.81 -27.14
C ASN A 253 -10.74 -13.96 -25.66
N VAL A 254 -11.29 -13.08 -24.82
CA VAL A 254 -11.20 -13.17 -23.37
C VAL A 254 -12.55 -13.62 -22.83
N ASN A 255 -12.52 -14.71 -22.07
CA ASN A 255 -13.68 -15.28 -21.40
C ASN A 255 -13.31 -15.72 -19.98
N GLN A 256 -13.83 -15.03 -18.96
CA GLN A 256 -13.56 -15.32 -17.55
C GLN A 256 -14.05 -16.70 -17.10
N THR A 257 -14.96 -17.34 -17.86
CA THR A 257 -15.42 -18.72 -17.61
C THR A 257 -14.73 -19.77 -18.50
N GLY A 258 -13.84 -19.34 -19.40
CA GLY A 258 -13.13 -20.21 -20.34
C GLY A 258 -12.05 -21.08 -19.67
N ASP A 259 -11.57 -22.08 -20.41
CA ASP A 259 -10.54 -23.03 -19.96
C ASP A 259 -9.10 -22.56 -20.18
N GLY A 260 -8.88 -21.41 -20.85
CA GLY A 260 -7.55 -20.88 -21.14
C GLY A 260 -6.93 -21.39 -22.46
N ILE A 261 -7.58 -22.35 -23.14
CA ILE A 261 -7.07 -23.00 -24.36
C ILE A 261 -7.64 -22.31 -25.61
N ILE A 262 -8.95 -22.08 -25.65
CA ILE A 262 -9.64 -21.45 -26.81
C ILE A 262 -9.89 -19.95 -26.57
N ALA A 263 -9.87 -19.53 -25.30
CA ALA A 263 -9.99 -18.15 -24.86
C ALA A 263 -9.15 -17.95 -23.60
N LYS A 264 -8.43 -16.83 -23.50
CA LYS A 264 -7.72 -16.48 -22.26
C LYS A 264 -8.72 -16.01 -21.20
N LYS A 265 -8.41 -16.25 -19.93
CA LYS A 265 -9.28 -15.82 -18.81
C LYS A 265 -9.19 -14.33 -18.53
N THR A 266 -8.05 -13.71 -18.88
CA THR A 266 -7.72 -12.32 -18.56
C THR A 266 -7.11 -11.62 -19.76
N ILE A 267 -7.32 -10.31 -19.86
CA ILE A 267 -6.66 -9.42 -20.83
C ILE A 267 -5.16 -9.42 -20.56
N MET A 268 -4.73 -9.38 -19.30
CA MET A 268 -3.32 -9.49 -18.92
C MET A 268 -2.68 -10.79 -19.42
N GLY A 269 -3.42 -11.92 -19.38
CA GLY A 269 -2.99 -13.20 -19.95
C GLY A 269 -2.73 -13.15 -21.46
N VAL A 270 -3.51 -12.35 -22.19
CA VAL A 270 -3.26 -12.08 -23.62
C VAL A 270 -2.02 -11.20 -23.79
N LEU A 271 -1.92 -10.12 -23.00
CA LEU A 271 -0.83 -9.16 -23.10
C LEU A 271 0.51 -9.71 -22.63
N ALA A 272 0.55 -10.82 -21.90
CA ALA A 272 1.80 -11.52 -21.56
C ALA A 272 2.43 -12.24 -22.76
N GLY A 273 1.63 -12.58 -23.78
CA GLY A 273 2.09 -13.20 -25.01
C GLY A 273 2.92 -12.25 -25.87
N ILE A 274 3.67 -12.83 -26.82
CA ILE A 274 4.35 -12.09 -27.87
C ILE A 274 3.37 -11.89 -29.04
N CYS A 275 3.32 -10.67 -29.56
CA CYS A 275 2.54 -10.33 -30.74
C CYS A 275 3.44 -9.59 -31.73
N ASP A 276 3.72 -10.23 -32.85
CA ASP A 276 4.61 -9.74 -33.91
C ASP A 276 3.84 -9.24 -35.15
N GLU A 277 2.52 -9.14 -35.08
CA GLU A 277 1.69 -8.62 -36.18
C GLU A 277 1.63 -7.08 -36.14
N ASP A 278 1.68 -6.45 -37.31
CA ASP A 278 1.65 -4.99 -37.47
C ASP A 278 0.35 -4.35 -36.93
N GLU A 279 -0.75 -5.12 -36.91
CA GLU A 279 -2.04 -4.68 -36.36
C GLU A 279 -2.08 -4.72 -34.82
N GLY A 280 -1.07 -5.31 -34.19
CA GLY A 280 -0.96 -5.45 -32.74
C GLY A 280 -2.05 -6.34 -32.12
N TYR A 281 -2.23 -6.21 -30.81
CA TYR A 281 -3.15 -7.04 -30.04
C TYR A 281 -4.61 -6.66 -30.35
N GLN A 282 -5.44 -7.63 -30.72
CA GLN A 282 -6.89 -7.49 -30.89
C GLN A 282 -7.62 -8.36 -29.88
N ILE A 283 -8.20 -7.74 -28.86
CA ILE A 283 -8.79 -8.42 -27.70
C ILE A 283 -10.30 -8.19 -27.71
N THR A 284 -11.07 -9.28 -27.73
CA THR A 284 -12.54 -9.25 -27.68
C THR A 284 -13.03 -9.84 -26.35
N LEU A 285 -13.75 -9.04 -25.56
CA LEU A 285 -14.32 -9.47 -24.29
C LEU A 285 -15.68 -10.14 -24.53
N LEU A 286 -15.78 -11.44 -24.27
CA LEU A 286 -16.99 -12.21 -24.57
C LEU A 286 -18.03 -12.20 -23.45
N ASN A 287 -17.62 -11.90 -22.21
CA ASN A 287 -18.55 -11.83 -21.08
C ASN A 287 -19.34 -10.52 -21.09
N ALA A 288 -20.62 -10.59 -20.70
CA ALA A 288 -21.45 -9.41 -20.47
C ALA A 288 -20.94 -8.56 -19.28
N LEU A 289 -20.40 -9.22 -18.25
CA LEU A 289 -19.70 -8.60 -17.13
C LEU A 289 -18.25 -9.09 -17.12
N HIS A 290 -17.29 -8.16 -17.12
CA HIS A 290 -15.87 -8.44 -17.04
C HIS A 290 -15.26 -7.68 -15.85
N TYR A 291 -14.59 -8.40 -14.94
CA TYR A 291 -13.89 -7.79 -13.81
C TYR A 291 -12.39 -8.00 -13.92
N GLU A 292 -11.64 -6.94 -14.18
CA GLU A 292 -10.18 -7.00 -14.31
C GLU A 292 -9.57 -5.59 -14.22
N SER A 293 -8.45 -5.47 -13.53
CA SER A 293 -7.56 -4.30 -13.64
C SER A 293 -6.45 -4.62 -14.64
N VAL A 294 -6.25 -3.77 -15.63
CA VAL A 294 -5.30 -4.03 -16.73
C VAL A 294 -4.25 -2.94 -16.85
N ILE A 295 -3.00 -3.33 -17.05
CA ILE A 295 -1.88 -2.45 -17.33
C ILE A 295 -1.45 -2.61 -18.79
N ILE A 296 -1.51 -1.53 -19.54
CA ILE A 296 -1.00 -1.44 -20.90
C ILE A 296 0.39 -0.81 -20.84
N ASN A 297 1.38 -1.63 -21.12
CA ASN A 297 2.79 -1.26 -21.23
C ASN A 297 3.37 -1.94 -22.48
N LYS A 298 3.09 -1.36 -23.65
CA LYS A 298 3.50 -1.92 -24.94
C LYS A 298 4.25 -0.87 -25.77
N PRO A 299 5.21 -1.30 -26.61
CA PRO A 299 5.90 -0.38 -27.50
C PRO A 299 4.93 0.23 -28.51
N GLU A 300 5.35 1.34 -29.12
CA GLU A 300 4.58 2.04 -30.17
C GLU A 300 4.18 1.11 -31.34
N THR A 301 5.05 0.16 -31.67
CA THR A 301 4.88 -0.80 -32.77
C THR A 301 3.89 -1.93 -32.47
N SER A 302 3.38 -2.03 -31.24
CA SER A 302 2.45 -3.10 -30.84
C SER A 302 1.19 -2.47 -30.26
N PRO A 303 0.31 -1.89 -31.11
CA PRO A 303 -0.93 -1.29 -30.64
C PRO A 303 -1.80 -2.33 -29.94
N VAL A 304 -2.66 -1.86 -29.03
CA VAL A 304 -3.60 -2.71 -28.29
C VAL A 304 -5.01 -2.21 -28.57
N PHE A 305 -5.84 -3.08 -29.11
CA PHE A 305 -7.26 -2.84 -29.36
C PHE A 305 -8.09 -3.77 -28.48
N ILE A 306 -8.91 -3.20 -27.59
CA ILE A 306 -9.81 -3.95 -26.72
C ILE A 306 -11.24 -3.57 -27.06
N LYS A 307 -12.09 -4.57 -27.35
CA LYS A 307 -13.51 -4.33 -27.66
C LYS A 307 -14.45 -5.24 -26.88
N GLY A 308 -15.64 -4.71 -26.56
CA GLY A 308 -16.75 -5.52 -26.08
C GLY A 308 -17.35 -6.35 -27.21
N GLY A 309 -17.50 -7.66 -26.97
CA GLY A 309 -18.06 -8.63 -27.90
C GLY A 309 -19.13 -9.53 -27.27
N ALA A 310 -19.66 -9.13 -26.10
CA ALA A 310 -20.73 -9.85 -25.43
C ALA A 310 -21.99 -9.93 -26.29
N LYS A 311 -22.72 -11.04 -26.13
CA LYS A 311 -24.01 -11.26 -26.77
C LYS A 311 -25.04 -11.69 -25.73
N ASP A 312 -26.31 -11.37 -25.99
CA ASP A 312 -27.43 -11.89 -25.22
C ASP A 312 -27.84 -13.30 -25.69
N GLU A 313 -28.89 -13.86 -25.07
CA GLU A 313 -29.42 -15.19 -25.40
C GLU A 313 -29.94 -15.30 -26.85
N GLU A 314 -30.25 -14.17 -27.49
CA GLU A 314 -30.72 -14.09 -28.88
C GLU A 314 -29.57 -13.86 -29.88
N GLU A 315 -28.31 -13.98 -29.43
CA GLU A 315 -27.09 -13.71 -30.20
C GLU A 315 -26.95 -12.24 -30.67
N THR A 316 -27.72 -11.33 -30.08
CA THR A 316 -27.62 -9.90 -30.36
C THR A 316 -26.42 -9.33 -29.62
N SER A 317 -25.60 -8.54 -30.32
CA SER A 317 -24.45 -7.89 -29.70
C SER A 317 -24.90 -6.89 -28.65
N ILE A 318 -24.43 -7.09 -27.43
CA ILE A 318 -24.63 -6.19 -26.31
C ILE A 318 -23.30 -5.55 -25.92
N ARG A 319 -23.38 -4.54 -25.08
CA ARG A 319 -22.20 -3.87 -24.54
C ARG A 319 -21.61 -4.70 -23.40
N THR A 320 -20.31 -4.88 -23.41
CA THR A 320 -19.60 -5.47 -22.25
C THR A 320 -19.49 -4.43 -21.15
N ILE A 321 -19.93 -4.79 -19.94
CA ILE A 321 -19.69 -4.00 -18.73
C ILE A 321 -18.33 -4.41 -18.17
N TRP A 322 -17.46 -3.44 -17.92
CA TRP A 322 -16.12 -3.66 -17.37
C TRP A 322 -15.92 -2.86 -16.08
N GLY A 323 -15.65 -3.57 -15.00
CA GLY A 323 -15.26 -2.98 -13.71
C GLY A 323 -14.10 -3.72 -13.06
N VAL A 324 -13.93 -3.48 -11.76
CA VAL A 324 -13.00 -4.19 -10.88
C VAL A 324 -13.74 -4.59 -9.62
N ASN A 325 -13.58 -5.84 -9.18
CA ASN A 325 -14.28 -6.42 -8.03
C ASN A 325 -13.35 -6.72 -6.83
N ILE A 326 -12.10 -6.27 -6.92
CA ILE A 326 -11.09 -6.29 -5.86
C ILE A 326 -10.66 -4.84 -5.60
N SER A 327 -9.95 -4.55 -4.49
CA SER A 327 -9.47 -3.20 -4.14
C SER A 327 -8.37 -2.70 -5.11
N ALA A 328 -8.75 -2.48 -6.36
CA ALA A 328 -7.90 -1.98 -7.43
C ALA A 328 -8.04 -0.46 -7.52
N ALA A 329 -6.90 0.20 -7.73
CA ALA A 329 -6.86 1.65 -7.92
C ALA A 329 -7.60 2.08 -9.19
N ARG A 330 -7.48 1.27 -10.24
CA ARG A 330 -7.84 1.61 -11.61
C ARG A 330 -8.47 0.41 -12.32
N THR A 331 -9.32 0.64 -13.32
CA THR A 331 -9.77 -0.44 -14.22
C THR A 331 -8.76 -0.62 -15.37
N VAL A 332 -8.28 0.49 -15.94
CA VAL A 332 -7.27 0.48 -17.01
C VAL A 332 -6.16 1.48 -16.70
N THR A 333 -4.92 1.02 -16.72
CA THR A 333 -3.70 1.83 -16.62
C THR A 333 -2.94 1.79 -17.94
N LEU A 334 -2.73 2.94 -18.60
CA LEU A 334 -1.88 3.07 -19.78
C LEU A 334 -0.56 3.76 -19.40
N LEU A 335 0.49 2.97 -19.20
CA LEU A 335 1.84 3.48 -18.90
C LEU A 335 2.51 4.01 -20.18
N GLN A 336 2.47 3.21 -21.24
CA GLN A 336 2.92 3.56 -22.59
C GLN A 336 2.26 2.70 -23.67
N GLY A 337 2.25 3.23 -24.90
CA GLY A 337 1.76 2.52 -26.09
C GLY A 337 0.59 3.22 -26.76
N ASN A 338 -0.03 2.51 -27.72
CA ASN A 338 -1.21 2.95 -28.46
C ASN A 338 -2.40 2.05 -28.09
N LEU A 339 -3.33 2.57 -27.28
CA LEU A 339 -4.48 1.84 -26.78
C LEU A 339 -5.77 2.37 -27.40
N THR A 340 -6.57 1.48 -27.97
CA THR A 340 -7.94 1.75 -28.39
C THR A 340 -8.91 0.86 -27.62
N ILE A 341 -9.93 1.46 -27.02
CA ILE A 341 -11.01 0.73 -26.32
C ILE A 341 -12.34 1.06 -26.99
N GLN A 342 -13.12 0.03 -27.32
CA GLN A 342 -14.39 0.19 -28.03
C GLN A 342 -15.53 -0.62 -27.43
N ASN A 343 -16.74 -0.05 -27.44
CA ASN A 343 -17.99 -0.75 -27.08
C ASN A 343 -17.98 -1.33 -25.64
N ILE A 344 -17.52 -0.54 -24.67
CA ILE A 344 -17.46 -0.92 -23.24
C ILE A 344 -18.32 0.04 -22.41
N GLU A 345 -19.03 -0.49 -21.41
CA GLU A 345 -19.58 0.30 -20.29
C GLU A 345 -18.70 0.11 -19.07
N PHE A 346 -18.04 1.18 -18.64
CA PHE A 346 -17.24 1.17 -17.42
C PHE A 346 -18.08 1.55 -16.21
N ILE A 347 -17.88 0.82 -15.11
CA ILE A 347 -18.64 0.99 -13.87
C ILE A 347 -17.72 1.22 -12.66
N TYR A 348 -18.24 1.96 -11.69
CA TYR A 348 -17.79 1.88 -10.31
C TYR A 348 -18.65 0.88 -9.54
N ILE A 349 -18.09 0.31 -8.48
CA ILE A 349 -18.76 -0.56 -7.52
C ILE A 349 -18.62 0.09 -6.14
N ASP A 350 -19.73 0.20 -5.42
CA ASP A 350 -19.73 0.54 -3.99
C ASP A 350 -19.56 -0.75 -3.19
N ASP A 351 -18.36 -1.00 -2.67
CA ASP A 351 -18.11 -2.15 -1.81
C ASP A 351 -18.53 -1.81 -0.37
N ILE A 352 -19.78 -2.17 -0.08
CA ILE A 352 -20.44 -1.95 1.22
C ILE A 352 -19.64 -2.60 2.38
N GLN A 353 -18.86 -3.65 2.11
CA GLN A 353 -18.11 -4.33 3.18
C GLN A 353 -16.85 -3.56 3.59
N SER A 354 -16.20 -2.89 2.64
CA SER A 354 -14.99 -2.10 2.87
C SER A 354 -15.25 -0.61 2.98
N GLU A 355 -16.50 -0.17 2.77
CA GLU A 355 -16.89 1.24 2.65
C GLU A 355 -16.05 1.99 1.60
N GLN A 356 -15.65 1.28 0.53
CA GLN A 356 -14.75 1.78 -0.50
C GLN A 356 -15.41 1.73 -1.89
N ILE A 357 -15.27 2.82 -2.63
CA ILE A 357 -15.62 2.89 -4.06
C ILE A 357 -14.51 2.25 -4.87
N ILE A 358 -14.83 1.35 -5.81
CA ILE A 358 -13.85 0.63 -6.63
C ILE A 358 -14.17 0.83 -8.12
N PRO A 359 -13.21 1.24 -8.98
CA PRO A 359 -11.86 1.67 -8.63
C PRO A 359 -11.86 2.97 -7.82
N TRP A 360 -11.01 3.11 -6.82
CA TRP A 360 -11.02 4.31 -5.95
C TRP A 360 -10.25 5.51 -6.54
N ASN A 361 -9.38 5.31 -7.55
CA ASN A 361 -8.61 6.40 -8.18
C ASN A 361 -9.22 6.85 -9.51
N ALA A 362 -9.23 5.95 -10.51
CA ALA A 362 -9.77 6.29 -11.82
C ALA A 362 -10.26 5.08 -12.60
N ILE A 363 -11.25 5.21 -13.48
CA ILE A 363 -11.59 4.12 -14.41
C ILE A 363 -10.45 3.93 -15.41
N VAL A 364 -10.11 4.99 -16.16
CA VAL A 364 -8.96 4.98 -17.08
C VAL A 364 -7.90 5.96 -16.59
N TYR A 365 -6.68 5.47 -16.44
CA TYR A 365 -5.53 6.24 -16.00
C TYR A 365 -4.39 6.13 -17.00
N ALA A 366 -4.04 7.23 -17.67
CA ALA A 366 -3.00 7.29 -18.68
C ALA A 366 -1.91 8.28 -18.26
N TYR A 367 -0.98 7.81 -17.44
CA TYR A 367 0.18 8.57 -16.98
C TYR A 367 1.24 7.64 -16.37
N ASP A 368 2.49 7.98 -16.64
CA ASP A 368 3.68 7.45 -15.97
C ASP A 368 4.81 8.49 -16.15
N PRO A 369 5.59 8.81 -15.10
CA PRO A 369 6.65 9.83 -15.18
C PRO A 369 7.86 9.41 -16.03
N ASN A 370 8.10 8.12 -16.20
CA ASN A 370 9.26 7.56 -16.91
C ASN A 370 9.00 7.37 -18.40
N PHE A 371 7.74 7.24 -18.81
CA PHE A 371 7.35 7.08 -20.21
C PHE A 371 6.73 8.35 -20.81
N SER A 372 6.94 8.56 -22.10
CA SER A 372 6.43 9.76 -22.81
C SER A 372 5.57 9.45 -24.04
N TYR A 373 5.49 8.18 -24.46
CA TYR A 373 4.69 7.77 -25.60
C TYR A 373 3.39 7.10 -25.16
N ARG A 374 2.29 7.86 -25.22
CA ARG A 374 0.95 7.38 -24.90
C ARG A 374 -0.06 7.92 -25.90
N MET A 375 -0.80 7.04 -26.54
CA MET A 375 -1.96 7.36 -27.37
C MET A 375 -3.16 6.57 -26.85
N LEU A 376 -4.26 7.28 -26.57
CA LEU A 376 -5.49 6.67 -26.08
C LEU A 376 -6.66 7.06 -26.99
N SER A 377 -7.38 6.06 -27.49
CA SER A 377 -8.64 6.22 -28.22
C SER A 377 -9.76 5.49 -27.49
N LEU A 378 -10.84 6.19 -27.18
CA LEU A 378 -12.04 5.65 -26.54
C LEU A 378 -13.21 5.84 -27.50
N GLU A 379 -13.85 4.75 -27.89
CA GLU A 379 -14.86 4.74 -28.95
C GLU A 379 -16.14 4.05 -28.52
N SER A 380 -17.27 4.75 -28.62
CA SER A 380 -18.57 4.18 -28.26
C SER A 380 -18.61 3.63 -26.83
N CYS A 381 -17.90 4.23 -25.87
CA CYS A 381 -17.88 3.80 -24.46
C CYS A 381 -18.94 4.51 -23.60
N ILE A 382 -19.38 3.88 -22.51
CA ILE A 382 -20.17 4.55 -21.45
C ILE A 382 -19.31 4.57 -20.18
N PHE A 383 -19.27 5.70 -19.50
CA PHE A 383 -18.67 5.83 -18.17
C PHE A 383 -19.78 6.15 -17.18
N LYS A 384 -20.04 5.20 -16.28
CA LYS A 384 -21.15 5.27 -15.34
C LYS A 384 -20.62 5.47 -13.92
N GLY A 385 -20.98 6.59 -13.30
CA GLY A 385 -20.68 6.88 -11.90
C GLY A 385 -21.66 6.20 -10.94
N LEU A 386 -21.75 6.70 -9.71
CA LEU A 386 -22.57 6.15 -8.62
C LEU A 386 -23.84 7.00 -8.33
N GLY A 387 -24.10 8.01 -9.16
CA GLY A 387 -25.21 8.95 -9.01
C GLY A 387 -24.91 10.09 -8.02
N SER A 388 -25.88 10.98 -7.83
CA SER A 388 -25.69 12.26 -7.13
C SER A 388 -25.35 12.15 -5.63
N ASN A 389 -25.48 10.97 -5.04
CA ASN A 389 -25.32 10.77 -3.60
C ASN A 389 -23.92 10.27 -3.20
N GLN A 390 -23.09 9.88 -4.17
CA GLN A 390 -21.75 9.34 -3.92
C GLN A 390 -20.76 9.94 -4.90
N SER A 391 -19.68 10.53 -4.37
CA SER A 391 -18.62 11.10 -5.19
C SER A 391 -17.67 10.02 -5.70
N VAL A 392 -17.48 9.93 -7.01
CA VAL A 392 -16.39 9.16 -7.62
C VAL A 392 -15.19 10.06 -7.89
N ASN A 393 -13.99 9.50 -7.96
CA ASN A 393 -12.75 10.29 -8.06
C ASN A 393 -12.48 10.79 -9.49
N LYS A 394 -12.22 9.89 -10.46
CA LYS A 394 -11.92 10.27 -11.85
C LYS A 394 -12.42 9.23 -12.85
N MET A 395 -13.27 9.59 -13.79
CA MET A 395 -13.59 8.67 -14.88
C MET A 395 -12.38 8.47 -15.81
N ILE A 396 -11.70 9.55 -16.17
CA ILE A 396 -10.50 9.51 -17.01
C ILE A 396 -9.46 10.46 -16.42
N TYR A 397 -8.25 9.96 -16.19
CA TYR A 397 -7.07 10.76 -15.91
C TYR A 397 -6.07 10.56 -17.06
N ALA A 398 -5.72 11.62 -17.77
CA ALA A 398 -4.77 11.56 -18.87
C ALA A 398 -3.78 12.72 -18.77
N PHE A 399 -2.49 12.42 -18.69
CA PHE A 399 -1.45 13.44 -18.53
C PHE A 399 -0.25 13.15 -19.45
N ASN A 400 0.29 14.22 -20.05
CA ASN A 400 1.43 14.15 -20.97
C ASN A 400 1.26 13.06 -22.05
N MET A 401 0.13 13.15 -22.76
CA MET A 401 -0.26 12.24 -23.85
C MET A 401 0.22 12.77 -25.21
N LYS A 402 0.57 11.87 -26.13
CA LYS A 402 0.78 12.22 -27.55
C LYS A 402 -0.54 12.43 -28.27
N LYS A 403 -1.55 11.62 -27.95
CA LYS A 403 -2.90 11.74 -28.50
C LYS A 403 -3.95 11.23 -27.50
N LEU A 404 -5.06 11.95 -27.40
CA LEU A 404 -6.28 11.49 -26.74
C LEU A 404 -7.44 11.70 -27.72
N SER A 405 -8.20 10.64 -28.01
CA SER A 405 -9.40 10.67 -28.82
C SER A 405 -10.56 10.06 -28.03
N ILE A 406 -11.67 10.78 -27.94
CA ILE A 406 -12.89 10.32 -27.28
C ILE A 406 -14.03 10.56 -28.25
N THR A 407 -14.61 9.48 -28.76
CA THR A 407 -15.61 9.53 -29.83
C THR A 407 -16.82 8.71 -29.44
N GLN A 408 -18.02 9.27 -29.59
CA GLN A 408 -19.29 8.59 -29.29
C GLN A 408 -19.37 8.03 -27.85
N CYS A 409 -18.66 8.64 -26.90
CA CYS A 409 -18.70 8.22 -25.51
C CYS A 409 -19.75 9.00 -24.72
N THR A 410 -20.40 8.34 -23.78
CA THR A 410 -21.36 8.93 -22.84
C THR A 410 -20.78 8.90 -21.43
N PHE A 411 -20.90 10.01 -20.71
CA PHE A 411 -20.55 10.13 -19.29
C PHE A 411 -21.84 10.41 -18.52
N GLN A 412 -22.21 9.53 -17.60
CA GLN A 412 -23.47 9.61 -16.89
C GLN A 412 -23.31 9.25 -15.42
N ASP A 413 -24.28 9.68 -14.61
CA ASP A 413 -24.39 9.35 -13.18
C ASP A 413 -23.11 9.70 -12.38
N ALA A 414 -22.39 10.75 -12.81
CA ALA A 414 -21.11 11.18 -12.22
C ALA A 414 -21.26 11.88 -10.87
#